data_AF-A0A316WT68-F1
#
_entry.id   AF-A0A316WT68-F1
#
_cell.length_a   1.000
_cell.length_b   1.000
_cell.length_c   1.000
_cell.angle_alpha   90.00
_cell.angle_beta   90.00
_cell.angle_gamma   90.00
#
_symmetry.space_group_name_H-M   'P 1'
#
loop_
_entity.id
_entity.type
_entity.pdbx_description
1 polymer ?
#
loop_
_entity_poly.entity_id
_entity_poly.type
_entity_poly.pdbx_seq_one_letter_code
_entity_poly.pdbx_strand_id
1 'polypeptide(L)'
;MKNKGGRPVIKDEKNKRIKHIGFYVTLDEYEKIIKNIPKNSSLSEGFRTIMLSNKKQIYVPLNFEKYINEVNKIGVNINQIAKKLNTHNDISLNELNDIKTKVAHLNSMFSHIINTLNNKIDS
;
A
#
# COMPACT_ATOMS: atom_id res chain seq x y z
N MET A 1 -67.56 20.49 -1.63
CA MET A 1 -66.25 20.96 -2.16
C MET A 1 -65.51 19.76 -2.72
N LYS A 2 -65.12 19.78 -4.01
CA LYS A 2 -64.44 18.64 -4.67
C LYS A 2 -63.00 18.56 -4.16
N ASN A 3 -62.62 17.41 -3.56
CA ASN A 3 -61.24 17.10 -3.23
C ASN A 3 -60.44 17.04 -4.53
N LYS A 4 -59.61 18.05 -4.78
CA LYS A 4 -58.64 18.04 -5.88
C LYS A 4 -57.61 16.99 -5.53
N GLY A 5 -57.65 15.85 -6.23
CA GLY A 5 -56.67 14.79 -6.11
C GLY A 5 -55.28 15.36 -6.34
N GLY A 6 -54.53 15.54 -5.26
CA GLY A 6 -53.10 15.84 -5.33
C GLY A 6 -52.38 14.64 -5.93
N ARG A 7 -51.43 14.90 -6.82
CA ARG A 7 -50.47 13.90 -7.27
C ARG A 7 -49.84 13.25 -6.03
N PRO A 8 -49.74 11.92 -5.94
CA PRO A 8 -49.05 11.29 -4.82
C PRO A 8 -47.64 11.89 -4.74
N VAL A 9 -47.23 12.32 -3.55
CA VAL A 9 -45.83 12.64 -3.30
C VAL A 9 -45.09 11.31 -3.41
N ILE A 10 -44.51 11.06 -4.58
CA ILE A 10 -43.53 10.00 -4.74
C ILE A 10 -42.45 10.37 -3.72
N LYS A 11 -42.31 9.57 -2.66
CA LYS A 11 -41.13 9.61 -1.79
C LYS A 11 -39.97 9.21 -2.70
N ASP A 12 -39.46 10.19 -3.42
CA ASP A 12 -38.44 10.01 -4.44
C ASP A 12 -37.24 9.35 -3.75
N GLU A 13 -36.83 8.19 -4.24
CA GLU A 13 -35.53 7.58 -3.90
C GLU A 13 -34.34 8.53 -4.21
N LYS A 14 -34.61 9.69 -4.84
CA LYS A 14 -33.64 10.75 -5.16
C LYS A 14 -32.89 11.31 -3.96
N ASN A 15 -33.34 11.07 -2.72
CA ASN A 15 -32.64 11.50 -1.51
C ASN A 15 -31.68 10.44 -0.92
N LYS A 16 -31.27 9.40 -1.65
CA LYS A 16 -30.29 8.42 -1.12
C LYS A 16 -28.86 8.96 -1.02
N ARG A 17 -28.45 9.95 -1.85
CA ARG A 17 -27.06 10.46 -1.90
C ARG A 17 -27.00 11.94 -1.51
N ILE A 18 -26.93 12.20 -0.20
CA ILE A 18 -27.01 13.56 0.39
C ILE A 18 -25.67 14.19 0.75
N LYS A 19 -24.55 13.46 0.61
CA LYS A 19 -23.20 13.95 0.91
C LYS A 19 -22.35 14.03 -0.35
N HIS A 20 -21.58 15.11 -0.48
CA HIS A 20 -20.65 15.35 -1.58
C HIS A 20 -19.21 15.18 -1.10
N ILE A 21 -18.37 14.58 -1.94
CA ILE A 21 -16.92 14.44 -1.73
C ILE A 21 -16.25 15.05 -2.96
N GLY A 22 -15.34 15.99 -2.75
CA GLY A 22 -14.54 16.61 -3.81
C GLY A 22 -13.15 16.98 -3.27
N PHE A 23 -12.15 16.88 -4.13
CA PHE A 23 -10.75 17.19 -3.83
C PHE A 23 -10.03 17.62 -5.10
N TYR A 24 -8.93 18.35 -4.95
CA TYR A 24 -8.08 18.73 -6.07
C TYR A 24 -7.14 17.58 -6.44
N VAL A 25 -6.87 17.45 -7.74
CA VAL A 25 -5.96 16.46 -8.31
C VAL A 25 -4.96 17.12 -9.23
N THR A 26 -3.78 16.54 -9.32
CA THR A 26 -2.79 16.85 -10.35
C THR A 26 -3.26 16.37 -11.72
N LEU A 27 -2.61 16.84 -12.79
CA LEU A 27 -2.91 16.39 -14.16
C LEU A 27 -2.74 14.86 -14.30
N ASP A 28 -1.66 14.31 -13.78
CA ASP A 28 -1.37 12.88 -13.81
C ASP A 28 -2.44 12.04 -13.07
N GLU A 29 -2.90 12.52 -11.92
CA GLU A 29 -3.97 11.87 -11.16
C GLU A 29 -5.30 11.91 -11.92
N TYR A 30 -5.62 13.06 -12.53
CA TYR A 30 -6.83 13.22 -13.33
C TYR A 30 -6.87 12.23 -14.50
N GLU A 31 -5.81 12.13 -15.28
CA GLU A 31 -5.72 11.20 -16.41
C GLU A 31 -5.88 9.74 -15.97
N LYS A 32 -5.24 9.36 -14.87
CA LYS A 32 -5.35 8.01 -14.29
C LYS A 32 -6.76 7.72 -13.80
N ILE A 33 -7.43 8.67 -13.16
CA ILE A 33 -8.80 8.51 -12.69
C ILE A 33 -9.73 8.27 -13.88
N ILE A 34 -9.71 9.15 -14.88
CA ILE A 34 -10.59 9.06 -16.05
C ILE A 34 -10.36 7.75 -16.83
N LYS A 35 -9.11 7.32 -16.99
CA LYS A 35 -8.76 6.06 -17.67
C LYS A 35 -9.35 4.82 -16.98
N ASN A 36 -9.47 4.85 -15.64
CA ASN A 36 -9.97 3.72 -14.87
C ASN A 36 -11.50 3.68 -14.76
N ILE A 37 -12.21 4.76 -15.12
CA ILE A 37 -13.68 4.79 -15.14
C ILE A 37 -14.20 3.86 -16.25
N PRO A 38 -15.18 2.97 -15.95
CA PRO A 38 -15.82 2.17 -16.97
C PRO A 38 -16.45 3.05 -18.07
N LYS A 39 -16.17 2.73 -19.34
CA LYS A 39 -16.55 3.53 -20.51
C LYS A 39 -18.05 3.82 -20.65
N ASN A 40 -18.90 3.07 -19.94
CA ASN A 40 -20.35 3.20 -19.96
C ASN A 40 -20.94 3.75 -18.65
N SER A 41 -20.14 4.44 -17.84
CA SER A 41 -20.58 4.99 -16.55
C SER A 41 -20.23 6.48 -16.42
N SER A 42 -21.05 7.21 -15.68
CA SER A 42 -20.70 8.58 -15.27
C SER A 42 -19.47 8.56 -14.35
N LEU A 43 -18.68 9.64 -14.32
CA LEU A 43 -17.51 9.74 -13.42
C LEU A 43 -17.88 9.40 -11.97
N SER A 44 -18.99 9.95 -11.46
CA SER A 44 -19.42 9.69 -10.10
C SER A 44 -19.83 8.23 -9.85
N GLU A 45 -20.44 7.58 -10.85
CA GLU A 45 -20.85 6.18 -10.75
C GLU A 45 -19.68 5.22 -10.90
N GLY A 46 -18.80 5.44 -11.87
CA GLY A 46 -17.57 4.68 -12.04
C GLY A 46 -16.66 4.81 -10.81
N PHE A 47 -16.50 6.02 -10.27
CA PHE A 47 -15.68 6.25 -9.09
C PHE A 47 -16.24 5.53 -7.86
N ARG A 48 -17.56 5.58 -7.64
CA ARG A 48 -18.22 4.80 -6.59
C ARG A 48 -18.06 3.31 -6.81
N THR A 49 -18.22 2.83 -8.04
CA THR A 49 -18.08 1.41 -8.37
C THR A 49 -16.67 0.92 -8.06
N ILE A 50 -15.64 1.70 -8.41
CA ILE A 50 -14.24 1.37 -8.12
C ILE A 50 -14.01 1.39 -6.60
N MET A 51 -14.34 2.49 -5.92
CA MET A 51 -14.05 2.64 -4.48
C MET A 51 -14.88 1.73 -3.57
N LEU A 52 -16.10 1.38 -3.97
CA LEU A 52 -16.98 0.50 -3.19
C LEU A 52 -16.93 -0.95 -3.67
N SER A 53 -16.27 -1.25 -4.80
CA SER A 53 -15.97 -2.64 -5.15
C SER A 53 -15.00 -3.21 -4.13
N ASN A 54 -15.25 -4.43 -3.64
CA ASN A 54 -14.47 -5.12 -2.60
C ASN A 54 -12.98 -5.39 -2.97
N LYS A 55 -12.45 -4.81 -4.04
CA LYS A 55 -11.02 -4.81 -4.35
C LYS A 55 -10.32 -3.72 -3.53
N LYS A 56 -10.28 -3.89 -2.21
CA LYS A 56 -9.47 -3.07 -1.32
C LYS A 56 -8.02 -3.17 -1.78
N GLN A 57 -7.48 -2.13 -2.43
CA GLN A 57 -6.02 -1.96 -2.44
C GLN A 57 -5.63 -1.59 -1.02
N ILE A 58 -5.14 -2.56 -0.26
CA ILE A 58 -4.63 -2.30 1.08
C ILE A 58 -3.30 -1.59 0.89
N TYR A 59 -3.33 -0.27 1.03
CA TYR A 59 -2.11 0.51 1.19
C TYR A 59 -1.56 0.22 2.59
N VAL A 60 -0.54 -0.62 2.66
CA VAL A 60 0.24 -0.81 3.89
C VAL A 60 1.48 0.08 3.77
N PRO A 61 1.54 1.23 4.46
CA PRO A 61 2.76 2.02 4.51
C PRO A 61 3.82 1.20 5.25
N LEU A 62 4.73 0.60 4.51
CA LEU A 62 5.90 -0.07 5.07
C LEU A 62 7.01 0.97 5.25
N ASN A 63 7.44 1.17 6.49
CA ASN A 63 8.62 1.97 6.76
C ASN A 63 9.88 1.11 6.52
N PHE A 64 10.53 1.30 5.37
CA PHE A 64 11.74 0.58 4.98
C PHE A 64 13.04 1.14 5.58
N GLU A 65 13.00 2.26 6.30
CA GLU A 65 14.21 2.92 6.82
C GLU A 65 15.02 2.00 7.74
N LYS A 66 14.33 1.27 8.63
CA LYS A 66 14.96 0.27 9.51
C LYS A 66 15.64 -0.85 8.72
N TYR A 67 15.07 -1.27 7.58
CA TYR A 67 15.63 -2.32 6.72
C TYR A 67 16.87 -1.84 6.00
N ILE A 68 16.81 -0.64 5.43
CA ILE A 68 17.95 -0.01 4.75
C ILE A 68 19.13 0.11 5.72
N ASN A 69 18.88 0.52 6.96
CA ASN A 69 19.91 0.62 7.98
C ASN A 69 20.57 -0.73 8.30
N GLU A 70 19.80 -1.82 8.42
CA GLU A 70 20.35 -3.16 8.66
C GLU A 70 21.14 -3.68 7.45
N VAL A 71 20.66 -3.46 6.22
CA VAL A 71 21.40 -3.80 4.99
C VAL A 71 22.72 -3.04 4.93
N ASN A 72 22.71 -1.75 5.26
CA ASN A 72 23.92 -0.92 5.28
C ASN A 72 24.96 -1.45 6.28
N LYS A 73 24.54 -1.87 7.48
CA LYS A 73 25.44 -2.47 8.47
C LYS A 73 26.09 -3.75 7.94
N ILE A 74 25.32 -4.61 7.27
CA ILE A 74 25.85 -5.83 6.66
C ILE A 74 26.84 -5.49 5.55
N GLY A 75 26.51 -4.53 4.68
CA GLY A 75 27.41 -4.06 3.62
C GLY A 75 28.73 -3.51 4.15
N VAL A 76 28.69 -2.71 5.23
CA VAL A 76 29.89 -2.21 5.91
C VAL A 76 30.74 -3.35 6.45
N ASN A 77 30.11 -4.34 7.11
CA ASN A 77 30.83 -5.51 7.64
C ASN A 77 31.48 -6.35 6.53
N ILE A 78 30.78 -6.60 5.43
CA ILE A 78 31.34 -7.30 4.26
C ILE A 78 32.55 -6.54 3.71
N ASN A 79 32.44 -5.21 3.60
CA ASN A 79 33.54 -4.38 3.10
C ASN A 79 34.76 -4.42 4.03
N GLN A 80 34.54 -4.48 5.35
CA GLN A 80 35.63 -4.63 6.32
C GLN A 80 36.33 -5.98 6.17
N ILE A 81 35.57 -7.08 6.01
CA ILE A 81 36.14 -8.41 5.76
C ILE A 81 36.93 -8.41 4.45
N ALA A 82 36.40 -7.83 3.37
CA ALA A 82 37.08 -7.75 2.09
C ALA A 82 38.43 -7.01 2.21
N LYS A 83 38.44 -5.87 2.93
CA LYS A 83 39.69 -5.12 3.20
C LYS A 83 40.68 -5.95 4.02
N LYS A 84 40.21 -6.66 5.05
CA LYS A 84 41.06 -7.54 5.87
C LYS A 84 41.64 -8.70 5.06
N LEU A 85 40.83 -9.37 4.26
CA LEU A 85 41.29 -10.43 3.38
C LEU A 85 42.35 -9.91 2.40
N ASN A 86 42.13 -8.73 1.79
CA ASN A 86 43.11 -8.15 0.87
C ASN A 86 44.44 -7.75 1.53
N THR A 87 44.45 -7.50 2.84
CA THR A 87 45.64 -6.99 3.56
C THR A 87 46.38 -8.07 4.35
N HIS A 88 45.64 -9.00 4.97
CA HIS A 88 46.17 -10.02 5.87
C HIS A 88 45.96 -11.44 5.33
N ASN A 89 45.22 -11.60 4.22
CA ASN A 89 44.87 -12.88 3.61
C ASN A 89 44.22 -13.89 4.59
N ASP A 90 43.53 -13.36 5.61
CA ASP A 90 42.87 -14.13 6.66
C ASP A 90 41.46 -13.56 6.94
N ILE A 91 40.55 -14.45 7.35
CA ILE A 91 39.18 -14.14 7.73
C ILE A 91 38.84 -14.91 9.00
N SER A 92 38.30 -14.20 10.00
CA SER A 92 37.81 -14.86 11.20
C SER A 92 36.46 -15.55 10.97
N LEU A 93 36.34 -16.80 11.43
CA LEU A 93 35.07 -17.52 11.46
C LEU A 93 33.97 -16.76 12.23
N ASN A 94 34.35 -15.97 13.25
CA ASN A 94 33.42 -15.17 14.03
C ASN A 94 32.80 -14.04 13.21
N GLU A 95 33.58 -13.41 12.30
CA GLU A 95 33.08 -12.34 11.43
C GLU A 95 32.09 -12.89 10.40
N LEU A 96 32.35 -14.07 9.86
CA LEU A 96 31.42 -14.78 8.98
C LEU A 96 30.12 -15.16 9.71
N ASN A 97 30.22 -15.63 10.96
CA ASN A 97 29.07 -15.98 11.78
C ASN A 97 28.22 -14.74 12.17
N ASP A 98 28.84 -13.59 12.42
CA ASP A 98 28.13 -12.33 12.69
C ASP A 98 27.32 -11.88 11.47
N ILE A 99 27.90 -11.94 10.26
CA ILE A 99 27.17 -11.65 9.02
C ILE A 99 25.99 -12.61 8.84
N LYS A 100 26.22 -13.92 9.01
CA LYS A 100 25.17 -14.94 8.89
C LYS A 100 23.99 -14.65 9.83
N THR A 101 24.29 -14.23 11.06
CA THR A 101 23.28 -13.90 12.08
C THR A 101 22.48 -12.65 11.69
N LYS A 102 23.15 -11.60 11.19
CA LYS A 102 22.49 -10.37 10.72
C LYS A 102 21.60 -10.61 9.50
N VAL A 103 22.05 -11.46 8.57
CA VAL A 103 21.24 -11.87 7.42
C VAL A 103 20.00 -12.66 7.87
N ALA A 104 20.15 -13.59 8.83
CA ALA A 104 19.01 -14.32 9.39
C ALA A 104 18.01 -13.38 10.09
N HIS A 105 18.49 -12.38 10.82
CA HIS A 105 17.65 -11.36 11.44
C HIS A 105 16.88 -10.53 10.40
N LEU A 106 17.53 -10.09 9.32
CA LEU A 106 16.86 -9.41 8.19
C LEU A 106 15.74 -10.26 7.58
N ASN A 107 16.01 -11.55 7.34
CA ASN A 107 15.01 -12.48 6.80
C ASN A 107 13.81 -12.65 7.76
N SER A 108 14.06 -12.67 9.07
CA SER A 108 12.99 -12.69 10.06
C SER A 108 12.13 -11.42 10.02
N MET A 109 12.76 -10.25 9.85
CA MET A 109 12.03 -8.99 9.71
C MET A 109 11.14 -8.98 8.46
N PHE A 110 11.66 -9.45 7.31
CA PHE A 110 10.86 -9.59 6.09
C PHE A 110 9.69 -10.56 6.27
N SER A 111 9.93 -11.71 6.90
CA SER A 111 8.88 -12.70 7.17
C SER A 111 7.75 -12.09 8.02
N HIS A 112 8.09 -11.26 9.00
CA HIS A 112 7.11 -10.58 9.83
C HIS A 112 6.27 -9.55 9.04
N ILE A 113 6.88 -8.79 8.12
CA ILE A 113 6.14 -7.92 7.20
C ILE A 113 5.16 -8.74 6.37
N ILE A 114 5.62 -9.78 5.70
CA ILE A 114 4.78 -10.58 4.80
C ILE A 114 3.59 -11.17 5.55
N ASN A 115 3.81 -11.71 6.76
CA ASN A 115 2.73 -12.21 7.60
C ASN A 115 1.74 -11.11 7.99
N THR A 116 2.22 -9.91 8.29
CA THR A 116 1.36 -8.75 8.60
C THR A 116 0.54 -8.31 7.40
N LEU A 117 1.11 -8.38 6.19
CA LEU A 117 0.39 -8.10 4.95
C LEU A 117 -0.70 -9.15 4.70
N ASN A 118 -0.36 -10.44 4.80
CA ASN A 118 -1.30 -11.54 4.59
C ASN A 118 -2.49 -11.47 5.56
N ASN A 119 -2.23 -11.28 6.86
CA ASN A 119 -3.30 -11.15 7.86
C ASN A 119 -4.24 -9.96 7.57
N LYS A 120 -3.71 -8.86 7.01
CA LYS A 120 -4.52 -7.69 6.62
C LYS A 120 -5.33 -7.94 5.34
N ILE A 121 -4.80 -8.75 4.41
CA ILE A 121 -5.51 -9.14 3.17
C ILE A 121 -6.69 -10.06 3.49
N ASP A 122 -6.54 -10.94 4.49
CA ASP A 122 -7.57 -11.90 4.90
C ASP A 122 -8.63 -11.31 5.86
N SER A 123 -8.53 -10.02 6.23
CA SER A 123 -9.44 -9.29 7.14
C SER A 123 -10.36 -8.29 6.42
#